data_AF-A0A1F5YIG9-F1
#
_entry.id   AF-A0A1F5YIG9-F1
#
_cell.length_a   1.000
_cell.length_b   1.000
_cell.length_c   1.000
_cell.angle_alpha   90.00
_cell.angle_beta   90.00
_cell.angle_gamma   90.00
#
_symmetry.space_group_name_H-M   'P 1'
#
loop_
_entity.id
_entity.type
_entity.pdbx_description
1 polymer ?
#
loop_
_entity_poly.entity_id
_entity_poly.type
_entity_poly.pdbx_seq_one_letter_code
_entity_poly.pdbx_strand_id
1 'polypeptide(L)'
;MGKLWKCPKCKREFKNKNQVHSCTNYPLEKHFENKKFAEELFLHLKKEIEKNVGPLKIESPPCCIHFVSNYTFGAVWALKDKIRIDFRTDFQIKSKRIWKMIKMSANRYLYYLEIKDKKEIDKELIYWIRKAYYLHKNS
;
A
#
# COMPACT_ATOMS: atom_id res chain seq x y z
N MET A 1 18.24 13.02 12.62
CA MET A 1 17.05 13.00 11.73
C MET A 1 17.20 14.12 10.71
N GLY A 2 17.40 13.79 9.43
CA GLY A 2 17.49 14.81 8.38
C GLY A 2 16.12 15.46 8.15
N LYS A 3 16.09 16.78 7.99
CA LYS A 3 14.88 17.54 7.69
C LYS A 3 14.29 17.06 6.35
N LEU A 4 13.06 16.54 6.37
CA LEU A 4 12.36 16.17 5.15
C LEU A 4 12.08 17.42 4.31
N TRP A 5 12.31 17.35 3.01
CA TRP A 5 11.98 18.42 2.09
C TRP A 5 10.48 18.37 1.77
N LYS A 6 9.78 19.49 1.99
CA LYS A 6 8.36 19.61 1.71
C LYS A 6 8.16 20.18 0.31
N CYS A 7 7.45 19.46 -0.56
CA CYS A 7 7.15 19.95 -1.90
C CYS A 7 6.32 21.25 -1.82
N PRO A 8 6.71 22.33 -2.53
CA PRO A 8 5.98 23.59 -2.49
C PRO A 8 4.56 23.49 -3.09
N LYS A 9 4.36 22.56 -4.04
CA LYS A 9 3.08 22.36 -4.75
C LYS A 9 2.10 21.48 -3.97
N CYS A 10 2.47 20.23 -3.66
CA CYS A 10 1.56 19.26 -3.04
C CYS A 10 1.72 19.12 -1.52
N LYS A 11 2.70 19.82 -0.91
CA LYS A 11 2.98 19.81 0.53
C LYS A 11 3.37 18.45 1.13
N ARG A 12 3.60 17.40 0.32
CA ARG A 12 4.15 16.11 0.77
C ARG A 12 5.61 16.23 1.16
N GLU A 13 6.04 15.36 2.06
CA GLU A 13 7.39 15.33 2.63
C GLU A 13 8.21 14.22 1.98
N PHE A 14 9.42 14.56 1.52
CA PHE A 14 10.32 13.64 0.84
C PHE A 14 11.71 13.66 1.48
N LYS A 15 12.41 12.52 1.38
CA LYS A 15 13.78 12.39 1.86
C LYS A 15 14.76 13.26 1.07
N ASN A 16 14.58 13.34 -0.25
CA ASN A 16 15.46 14.07 -1.15
C ASN A 16 14.83 15.40 -1.60
N LYS A 17 15.65 16.46 -1.67
CA LYS A 17 15.24 17.75 -2.23
C LYS A 17 14.90 17.58 -3.72
N ASN A 18 13.80 18.19 -4.16
CA ASN A 18 13.31 18.13 -5.55
C ASN A 18 13.11 16.70 -6.09
N GLN A 19 12.83 15.72 -5.23
CA GLN A 19 12.52 14.35 -5.65
C GLN A 19 11.42 14.37 -6.72
N VAL A 20 11.64 13.71 -7.86
CA VAL A 20 10.62 13.64 -8.92
C VAL A 20 9.40 12.90 -8.39
N HIS A 21 8.23 13.54 -8.47
CA HIS A 21 6.96 12.98 -8.04
C HIS A 21 5.80 13.67 -8.76
N SER A 22 4.64 13.00 -8.81
CA SER A 22 3.40 13.63 -9.26
C SER A 22 2.86 14.54 -8.16
N CYS A 23 2.73 15.84 -8.47
CA CYS A 23 2.10 16.82 -7.58
C CYS A 23 0.56 16.77 -7.64
N THR A 24 -0.02 15.92 -8.49
CA THR A 24 -1.47 15.83 -8.68
C THR A 24 -2.11 15.29 -7.41
N ASN A 25 -2.97 16.10 -6.80
CA ASN A 25 -3.84 15.67 -5.74
C ASN A 25 -5.05 15.00 -6.39
N TYR A 26 -5.03 13.67 -6.51
CA TYR A 26 -6.18 12.93 -7.01
C TYR A 26 -7.05 12.55 -5.81
N PRO A 27 -8.30 13.04 -5.72
CA PRO A 27 -9.17 12.75 -4.60
C PRO A 27 -9.31 11.23 -4.40
N LEU A 28 -9.22 10.77 -3.15
CA LEU A 28 -9.25 9.34 -2.83
C LEU A 28 -10.56 8.70 -3.33
N GLU A 29 -11.65 9.44 -3.21
CA GLU A 29 -13.01 9.06 -3.57
C GLU A 29 -13.12 8.77 -5.08
N LYS A 30 -12.30 9.42 -5.91
CA LYS A 30 -12.30 9.21 -7.36
C LYS A 30 -11.79 7.83 -7.76
N HIS A 31 -10.98 7.16 -6.93
CA HIS A 31 -10.63 5.76 -7.19
C HIS A 31 -11.84 4.81 -7.10
N PHE A 32 -12.86 5.20 -6.34
CA PHE A 32 -14.03 4.39 -5.99
C PHE A 32 -15.30 4.78 -6.74
N GLU A 33 -15.23 5.71 -7.70
CA GLU A 33 -16.37 6.11 -8.52
C GLU A 33 -16.97 4.87 -9.21
N ASN A 34 -18.25 4.59 -8.92
CA ASN A 34 -18.98 3.37 -9.33
C ASN A 34 -18.41 2.04 -8.80
N LYS A 35 -17.64 2.05 -7.71
CA LYS A 35 -16.97 0.88 -7.11
C LYS A 35 -17.13 0.84 -5.57
N LYS A 36 -18.34 1.04 -5.07
CA LYS A 36 -18.65 1.03 -3.62
C LYS A 36 -18.12 -0.22 -2.90
N PHE A 37 -18.19 -1.38 -3.55
CA PHE A 37 -17.67 -2.61 -2.96
C PHE A 37 -16.16 -2.56 -2.70
N ALA A 38 -15.39 -2.04 -3.65
CA ALA A 38 -13.95 -1.85 -3.48
C ALA A 38 -13.63 -0.79 -2.41
N GLU A 39 -14.46 0.25 -2.28
CA GLU A 39 -14.36 1.24 -1.21
C GLU A 39 -14.51 0.60 0.17
N GLU A 40 -15.53 -0.23 0.36
CA GLU A 40 -15.76 -0.94 1.62
C GLU A 40 -14.61 -1.89 1.96
N LEU A 41 -14.10 -2.64 0.98
CA LEU A 41 -12.93 -3.51 1.17
C LEU A 41 -11.69 -2.70 1.55
N PHE A 42 -11.46 -1.58 0.86
CA PHE A 42 -10.33 -0.70 1.13
C PHE A 42 -10.40 -0.12 2.55
N LEU A 43 -11.57 0.42 2.95
CA LEU A 43 -11.77 0.98 4.29
C LEU A 43 -11.60 -0.09 5.37
N HIS A 44 -12.11 -1.30 5.14
CA HIS A 44 -11.93 -2.42 6.05
C HIS A 44 -10.45 -2.81 6.18
N LEU A 45 -9.74 -2.94 5.06
CA LEU A 45 -8.31 -3.24 5.03
C LEU A 45 -7.50 -2.18 5.77
N LYS A 46 -7.74 -0.89 5.49
CA LYS A 46 -7.08 0.22 6.18
C LYS A 46 -7.28 0.13 7.69
N LYS A 47 -8.52 -0.08 8.14
CA LYS A 47 -8.86 -0.20 9.56
C LYS A 47 -8.13 -1.37 10.22
N GLU A 48 -8.08 -2.53 9.59
CA GLU A 48 -7.37 -3.69 10.15
C GLU A 48 -5.85 -3.50 10.20
N ILE A 49 -5.26 -2.80 9.22
CA ILE A 49 -3.83 -2.44 9.28
C ILE A 49 -3.58 -1.45 10.43
N GLU A 50 -4.36 -0.38 10.55
CA GLU A 50 -4.20 0.60 11.63
C GLU A 50 -4.35 -0.04 13.02
N LYS A 51 -5.30 -0.97 13.16
CA LYS A 51 -5.56 -1.68 14.41
C LYS A 51 -4.46 -2.67 14.79
N ASN A 52 -3.94 -3.46 13.84
CA ASN A 52 -3.08 -4.61 14.14
C ASN A 52 -1.59 -4.40 13.80
N VAL A 53 -1.25 -3.36 13.03
CA VAL A 53 0.11 -3.11 12.52
C VAL A 53 0.64 -1.78 13.02
N GLY A 54 -0.10 -0.69 12.78
CA GLY A 54 0.29 0.66 13.17
C GLY A 54 -0.28 1.75 12.26
N PRO A 55 -0.08 3.03 12.62
CA PRO A 55 -0.62 4.16 11.87
C PRO A 55 -0.05 4.20 10.44
N LEU A 56 -0.89 4.61 9.49
CA LEU A 56 -0.52 4.77 8.09
C LEU A 56 -1.10 6.07 7.52
N LYS A 57 -0.39 6.66 6.58
CA LYS A 57 -0.85 7.77 5.74
C LYS A 57 -1.30 7.21 4.39
N ILE A 58 -2.30 7.86 3.81
CA ILE A 58 -2.76 7.57 2.45
C ILE A 58 -2.17 8.62 1.52
N GLU A 59 -1.53 8.16 0.44
CA GLU A 59 -1.24 8.99 -0.71
C GLU A 59 -2.02 8.49 -1.91
N SER A 60 -2.71 9.40 -2.60
CA SER A 60 -3.64 9.06 -3.69
C SER A 60 -3.16 9.69 -5.01
N PRO A 61 -2.13 9.13 -5.68
CA PRO A 61 -1.86 9.45 -7.07
C PRO A 61 -2.94 8.85 -7.99
N PRO A 62 -3.19 9.40 -9.19
CA PRO A 62 -4.23 8.91 -10.09
C PRO A 62 -4.15 7.41 -10.45
N CYS A 63 -2.96 6.81 -10.37
CA CYS A 63 -2.73 5.41 -10.76
C CYS A 63 -3.15 4.38 -9.69
N CYS A 64 -3.07 4.72 -8.40
CA CYS A 64 -3.35 3.82 -7.27
C CYS A 64 -3.32 4.56 -5.93
N ILE A 65 -3.75 3.87 -4.88
CA ILE A 65 -3.72 4.39 -3.52
C ILE A 65 -2.52 3.78 -2.80
N HIS A 66 -1.58 4.59 -2.35
CA HIS A 66 -0.41 4.15 -1.59
C HIS A 66 -0.69 4.14 -0.08
N PHE A 67 -0.27 3.05 0.56
CA PHE A 67 -0.12 2.97 2.01
C PHE A 67 1.30 3.35 2.41
N VAL A 68 1.41 4.38 3.25
CA VAL A 68 2.67 5.02 3.61
C VAL A 68 2.86 5.02 5.12
N SER A 69 4.00 4.51 5.58
CA SER A 69 4.49 4.69 6.95
C SER A 69 5.57 5.77 6.96
N ASN A 70 6.84 5.39 7.17
CA ASN A 70 8.00 6.21 6.84
C ASN A 70 8.37 6.10 5.34
N TYR A 71 7.78 5.14 4.64
CA TYR A 71 7.95 4.86 3.22
C TYR A 71 6.68 4.17 2.69
N THR A 72 6.54 4.08 1.36
CA THR A 72 5.45 3.33 0.73
C THR A 72 5.67 1.84 0.88
N PHE A 73 4.83 1.16 1.66
CA PHE A 73 4.95 -0.27 1.93
C PHE A 73 3.97 -1.13 1.12
N GLY A 74 2.96 -0.51 0.50
CA GLY A 74 2.05 -1.16 -0.42
C GLY A 74 1.21 -0.17 -1.22
N ALA A 75 0.64 -0.64 -2.32
CA ALA A 75 -0.27 0.09 -3.18
C ALA A 75 -1.56 -0.71 -3.40
N VAL A 76 -2.68 -0.01 -3.49
CA VAL A 76 -4.02 -0.58 -3.68
C VAL A 76 -4.67 -0.02 -4.94
N TRP A 77 -5.22 -0.91 -5.75
CA TRP A 77 -6.05 -0.58 -6.91
C TRP A 77 -7.51 -0.98 -6.63
N ALA A 78 -8.42 -0.03 -6.77
CA ALA A 78 -9.85 -0.27 -6.70
C ALA A 78 -10.38 -0.78 -8.06
N LEU A 79 -10.84 -2.03 -8.09
CA LEU A 79 -11.50 -2.65 -9.25
C LEU A 79 -13.02 -2.71 -9.00
N LYS A 80 -13.80 -3.20 -9.97
CA LYS A 80 -15.27 -3.15 -9.90
C LYS A 80 -15.85 -3.93 -8.69
N ASP A 81 -15.30 -5.10 -8.44
CA ASP A 81 -15.81 -6.11 -7.51
C ASP A 81 -14.75 -6.60 -6.51
N LYS A 82 -13.59 -5.92 -6.45
CA LYS A 82 -12.44 -6.34 -5.65
C LYS A 82 -11.45 -5.19 -5.47
N ILE A 83 -10.52 -5.36 -4.55
CA ILE A 83 -9.29 -4.56 -4.53
C ILE A 83 -8.10 -5.45 -4.87
N ARG A 84 -7.10 -4.87 -5.52
CA ARG A 84 -5.78 -5.49 -5.66
C ARG A 84 -4.82 -4.75 -4.77
N ILE A 85 -4.01 -5.47 -4.01
CA ILE A 85 -2.93 -4.90 -3.21
C ILE A 85 -1.59 -5.46 -3.70
N ASP A 86 -0.57 -4.62 -3.66
CA ASP A 86 0.82 -5.06 -3.67
C ASP A 86 1.53 -4.77 -2.35
N PHE A 87 2.53 -5.60 -2.04
CA PHE A 87 3.41 -5.40 -0.90
C PHE A 87 4.71 -6.17 -1.11
N ARG A 88 5.76 -5.75 -0.39
CA ARG A 88 7.09 -6.35 -0.49
C ARG A 88 7.46 -7.12 0.78
N THR A 89 8.17 -8.22 0.61
CA THR A 89 8.78 -8.98 1.71
C THR A 89 10.22 -9.35 1.40
N ASP A 90 10.97 -9.73 2.44
CA ASP A 90 12.32 -10.31 2.35
C ASP A 90 12.35 -11.83 2.30
N PHE A 91 11.22 -12.48 2.55
CA PHE A 91 11.04 -13.92 2.43
C PHE A 91 10.05 -14.26 1.32
N GLN A 92 10.16 -15.49 0.82
CA GLN A 92 9.23 -16.01 -0.17
C GLN A 92 7.91 -16.46 0.48
N ILE A 93 6.79 -15.94 -0.01
CA ILE A 93 5.44 -16.41 0.31
C ILE A 93 5.03 -17.48 -0.70
N LYS A 94 4.61 -18.65 -0.21
CA LYS A 94 3.97 -19.70 -0.99
C LYS A 94 2.51 -19.80 -0.54
N SER A 95 1.61 -19.12 -1.24
CA SER A 95 0.17 -19.15 -0.98
C SER A 95 -0.61 -19.06 -2.29
N LYS A 96 -1.71 -19.80 -2.39
CA LYS A 96 -2.63 -19.74 -3.55
C LYS A 96 -3.31 -18.38 -3.71
N ARG A 97 -3.26 -17.55 -2.67
CA ARG A 97 -3.82 -16.19 -2.65
C ARG A 97 -2.98 -15.19 -3.43
N ILE A 98 -1.71 -15.52 -3.67
CA ILE A 98 -0.81 -14.70 -4.47
C ILE A 98 -1.18 -14.86 -5.94
N TRP A 99 -1.67 -13.78 -6.53
CA TRP A 99 -1.98 -13.72 -7.96
C TRP A 99 -0.72 -13.57 -8.81
N LYS A 100 0.25 -12.79 -8.33
CA LYS A 100 1.52 -12.56 -9.02
C LYS A 100 2.66 -12.33 -8.04
N MET A 101 3.84 -12.84 -8.36
CA MET A 101 5.08 -12.57 -7.63
C MET A 101 6.16 -12.10 -8.60
N ILE A 102 6.94 -11.11 -8.18
CA ILE A 102 8.10 -10.60 -8.90
C ILE A 102 9.30 -10.64 -7.94
N LYS A 103 10.35 -11.37 -8.30
CA LYS A 103 11.63 -11.34 -7.57
C LYS A 103 12.39 -10.08 -7.97
N MET A 104 12.51 -9.14 -7.04
CA MET A 104 13.17 -7.84 -7.28
C MET A 104 14.69 -7.92 -7.08
N SER A 105 15.15 -8.74 -6.13
CA SER A 105 16.57 -9.01 -5.87
C SER A 105 16.72 -10.36 -5.15
N ALA A 106 17.93 -10.68 -4.66
CA ALA A 106 18.17 -11.91 -3.90
C ALA A 106 17.19 -12.09 -2.73
N ASN A 107 16.91 -11.00 -1.99
CA ASN A 107 16.13 -10.99 -0.74
C ASN A 107 14.96 -10.00 -0.80
N ARG A 108 14.41 -9.73 -1.99
CA ARG A 108 13.24 -8.83 -2.14
C ARG A 108 12.25 -9.42 -3.12
N TYR A 109 11.03 -9.57 -2.66
CA TYR A 109 9.91 -10.13 -3.42
C TYR A 109 8.75 -9.14 -3.38
N LEU A 110 8.18 -8.84 -4.54
CA LEU A 110 6.96 -8.06 -4.68
C LEU A 110 5.81 -9.02 -4.96
N TYR A 111 4.77 -8.94 -4.14
CA TYR A 111 3.59 -9.77 -4.20
C TYR A 111 2.39 -8.95 -4.61
N TYR A 112 1.54 -9.52 -5.45
CA TYR A 112 0.22 -9.00 -5.76
C TYR A 112 -0.83 -10.01 -5.29
N LEU A 113 -1.84 -9.50 -4.61
CA LEU A 113 -2.97 -10.26 -4.10
C LEU A 113 -4.26 -9.52 -4.47
N GLU A 114 -5.30 -10.27 -4.82
CA GLU A 114 -6.65 -9.73 -5.04
C GLU A 114 -7.54 -10.12 -3.86
N ILE A 115 -8.28 -9.15 -3.34
CA ILE A 115 -9.18 -9.31 -2.20
C ILE A 115 -10.60 -9.10 -2.71
N LYS A 116 -11.42 -10.13 -2.63
CA LYS A 116 -12.83 -10.14 -3.06
C LYS A 116 -13.80 -10.19 -1.89
N ASP A 117 -13.34 -10.56 -0.69
CA ASP A 117 -14.18 -10.64 0.51
C ASP A 117 -13.45 -10.05 1.72
N LYS A 118 -14.20 -9.43 2.64
CA LYS A 118 -13.69 -8.92 3.92
C LYS A 118 -13.05 -10.04 4.76
N LYS A 119 -13.54 -11.29 4.66
CA LYS A 119 -12.98 -12.46 5.35
C LYS A 119 -11.57 -12.82 4.88
N GLU A 120 -11.19 -12.43 3.67
CA GLU A 120 -9.82 -12.60 3.19
C GLU A 120 -8.87 -11.59 3.87
N ILE A 121 -9.38 -10.56 4.55
CA ILE A 121 -8.56 -9.66 5.38
C ILE A 121 -8.37 -10.32 6.74
N ASP A 122 -7.61 -11.41 6.73
CA ASP A 122 -7.35 -12.29 7.87
C ASP A 122 -5.97 -12.06 8.50
N LYS A 123 -5.68 -12.81 9.57
CA LYS A 123 -4.41 -12.73 10.29
C LYS A 123 -3.20 -13.02 9.40
N GLU A 124 -3.36 -13.86 8.37
CA GLU A 124 -2.30 -14.19 7.43
C GLU A 124 -1.94 -12.99 6.55
N LEU A 125 -2.93 -12.35 5.93
CA LEU A 125 -2.70 -11.15 5.12
C LEU A 125 -2.13 -10.01 5.97
N ILE A 126 -2.69 -9.78 7.16
CA ILE A 126 -2.21 -8.75 8.09
C ILE A 126 -0.77 -9.04 8.54
N TYR A 127 -0.39 -10.31 8.72
CA TYR A 127 1.00 -10.68 9.01
C TYR A 127 1.94 -10.30 7.86
N TRP A 128 1.58 -10.56 6.60
CA TRP A 128 2.41 -10.17 5.46
C TRP A 128 2.53 -8.65 5.32
N ILE A 129 1.42 -7.92 5.48
CA ILE A 129 1.44 -6.45 5.46
C ILE A 129 2.29 -5.90 6.59
N ARG A 130 2.24 -6.50 7.79
CA ARG A 130 3.12 -6.13 8.91
C ARG A 130 4.59 -6.29 8.55
N LYS A 131 4.96 -7.38 7.88
CA LYS A 131 6.33 -7.58 7.40
C LYS A 131 6.72 -6.52 6.37
N ALA A 132 5.83 -6.18 5.44
CA ALA A 132 6.04 -5.12 4.47
C ALA A 132 6.18 -3.74 5.13
N TYR A 133 5.41 -3.45 6.20
CA TYR A 133 5.42 -2.20 6.95
C TYR A 133 6.74 -1.93 7.68
N TYR A 134 7.40 -2.99 8.17
CA TYR A 134 8.67 -2.89 8.91
C TYR A 134 9.91 -3.18 8.07
N LEU A 135 9.75 -3.56 6.79
CA LEU A 135 10.82 -3.98 5.90
C LEU A 135 11.98 -2.98 5.76
N HIS A 136 11.69 -1.67 5.71
CA HIS A 136 12.72 -0.63 5.57
C HIS A 136 13.35 -0.23 6.91
N LYS A 137 12.82 -0.65 8.07
CA LYS A 137 13.54 -0.43 9.34
C LYS A 137 14.86 -1.20 9.41
N ASN A 138 15.04 -2.21 8.55
CA ASN A 138 16.19 -3.10 8.51
C ASN A 138 17.03 -2.93 7.22
N SER A 139 17.08 -1.74 6.62
CA SER A 139 17.89 -1.44 5.42
C SER A 139 18.73 -0.19 5.64
#